data_AF-A0A327U381-F1
#
_entry.id   AF-A0A327U381-F1
#
_cell.length_a   1.000
_cell.length_b   1.000
_cell.length_c   1.000
_cell.angle_alpha   90.00
_cell.angle_beta   90.00
_cell.angle_gamma   90.00
#
_symmetry.space_group_name_H-M   'P 1'
#
loop_
_entity.id
_entity.type
_entity.pdbx_description
1 polymer ?
#
loop_
_entity_poly.entity_id
_entity_poly.type
_entity_poly.pdbx_seq_one_letter_code
_entity_poly.pdbx_strand_id
1 'polypeptide(L)'
;MTATELRQVMDVTGRRDYLLTLIKQIPRHPLTTSDVCSLYRNHLHSTLGRNAARRDLRDLAHRGHLIHTTVDGRRAYRLNPKPPNRHPVSSQESLRALRQAIATEAGEWTPGRARVVLRRATGTHIYRSVARDRLERLHREGLLELRSERPGHCYYAPTMEGTAA
;
A
#
# COMPACT_ATOMS: atom_id res chain seq x y z
N MET A 1 -24.74 3.18 17.12
CA MET A 1 -24.05 2.49 16.01
C MET A 1 -24.07 1.00 16.30
N THR A 2 -24.67 0.20 15.43
CA THR A 2 -24.80 -1.25 15.66
C THR A 2 -23.67 -2.02 14.98
N ALA A 3 -23.30 -3.19 15.52
CA ALA A 3 -22.26 -4.07 14.98
C ALA A 3 -22.49 -4.53 13.52
N THR A 4 -23.69 -4.28 12.99
CA THR A 4 -24.10 -4.61 11.62
C THR A 4 -23.58 -3.59 10.59
N GLU A 5 -23.39 -2.32 10.96
CA GLU A 5 -22.92 -1.26 10.04
C GLU A 5 -21.40 -1.33 9.78
N LEU A 6 -20.63 -1.91 10.71
CA LEU A 6 -19.21 -2.19 10.53
C LEU A 6 -18.94 -3.32 9.49
N ARG A 7 -19.97 -4.08 9.10
CA ARG A 7 -19.84 -5.26 8.23
C ARG A 7 -19.55 -4.94 6.76
N GLN A 8 -19.82 -3.72 6.30
CA GLN A 8 -19.80 -3.38 4.85
C GLN A 8 -18.65 -2.47 4.38
N VAL A 9 -17.80 -1.91 5.27
CA VAL A 9 -16.93 -0.77 4.89
C VAL A 9 -15.45 -0.96 5.24
N MET A 10 -14.98 -2.19 5.50
CA MET A 10 -13.54 -2.44 5.54
C MET A 10 -13.06 -2.93 4.18
N ASP A 11 -12.40 -2.04 3.45
CA ASP A 11 -11.65 -2.41 2.25
C ASP A 11 -10.55 -3.41 2.61
N VAL A 12 -9.91 -3.97 1.58
CA VAL A 12 -8.85 -4.97 1.76
C VAL A 12 -7.68 -4.44 2.60
N THR A 13 -7.45 -3.13 2.60
CA THR A 13 -6.34 -2.50 3.33
C THR A 13 -6.68 -2.39 4.81
N GLY A 14 -7.82 -1.80 5.15
CA GLY A 14 -8.30 -1.69 6.54
C GLY A 14 -8.42 -3.07 7.19
N ARG A 15 -8.86 -4.08 6.44
CA ARG A 15 -8.87 -5.47 6.90
C ARG A 15 -7.49 -6.00 7.29
N ARG A 16 -6.46 -5.73 6.48
CA ARG A 16 -5.10 -6.19 6.74
C ARG A 16 -4.48 -5.47 7.93
N ASP A 17 -4.77 -4.19 8.07
CA ASP A 17 -4.29 -3.38 9.19
C ASP A 17 -4.94 -3.83 10.50
N TYR A 18 -6.25 -4.12 10.47
CA TYR A 18 -6.95 -4.71 11.60
C TYR A 18 -6.41 -6.10 11.96
N LEU A 19 -6.20 -6.97 10.97
CA LEU A 19 -5.56 -8.28 11.20
C LEU A 19 -4.17 -8.10 11.84
N LEU A 20 -3.36 -7.16 11.36
CA LEU A 20 -2.04 -6.90 11.94
C LEU A 20 -2.14 -6.45 13.40
N THR A 21 -3.12 -5.61 13.75
CA THR A 21 -3.39 -5.21 15.14
C THR A 21 -3.75 -6.40 16.01
N LEU A 22 -4.61 -7.31 15.53
CA LEU A 22 -4.93 -8.55 16.25
C LEU A 22 -3.68 -9.41 16.44
N ILE A 23 -2.88 -9.60 15.40
CA ILE A 23 -1.66 -10.42 15.46
C ILE A 23 -0.67 -9.86 16.48
N LYS A 24 -0.53 -8.53 16.61
CA LYS A 24 0.32 -7.87 17.61
C LYS A 24 -0.09 -8.14 19.06
N GLN A 25 -1.37 -8.45 19.30
CA GLN A 25 -1.91 -8.73 20.63
C GLN A 25 -1.76 -10.22 21.02
N ILE A 26 -1.52 -11.10 20.06
CA ILE A 26 -1.36 -12.54 20.29
C ILE A 26 0.07 -12.81 20.78
N PRO A 27 0.28 -13.74 21.74
CA PRO A 27 1.62 -14.17 22.14
C PRO A 27 2.45 -14.62 20.93
N ARG A 28 3.79 -14.59 21.02
CA ARG A 28 4.76 -14.76 19.91
C ARG A 28 4.81 -16.17 19.28
N HIS A 29 3.66 -16.76 18.98
CA HIS A 29 3.53 -18.02 18.26
C HIS A 29 3.41 -17.76 16.76
N PRO A 30 4.05 -18.61 15.91
CA PRO A 30 3.81 -18.59 14.49
C PRO A 30 2.35 -18.87 14.16
N LEU A 31 1.74 -18.02 13.34
CA LEU A 31 0.36 -18.15 12.90
C LEU A 31 0.28 -18.86 11.55
N THR A 32 -0.54 -19.90 11.50
CA THR A 32 -0.90 -20.56 10.25
C THR A 32 -2.06 -19.83 9.57
N THR A 33 -2.33 -20.20 8.32
CA THR A 33 -3.55 -19.71 7.63
C THR A 33 -4.83 -20.16 8.35
N SER A 34 -4.83 -21.31 9.01
CA SER A 34 -6.01 -21.80 9.73
C SER A 34 -6.32 -20.93 10.95
N ASP A 35 -5.28 -20.49 11.67
CA ASP A 35 -5.43 -19.63 12.85
C ASP A 35 -6.03 -18.27 12.46
N VAL A 36 -5.56 -17.69 11.35
CA VAL A 36 -6.13 -16.43 10.83
C VAL A 36 -7.58 -16.57 10.39
N CYS A 37 -7.96 -17.72 9.80
CA CYS A 37 -9.37 -17.98 9.52
C CYS A 37 -10.23 -18.01 10.78
N SER A 38 -9.73 -18.61 11.86
CA SER A 38 -10.42 -18.61 13.16
C SER A 38 -10.52 -17.19 13.72
N LEU A 39 -9.45 -16.37 13.62
CA LEU A 39 -9.48 -14.96 14.03
C LEU A 39 -10.54 -14.16 13.27
N TYR A 40 -10.66 -14.35 11.96
CA TYR A 40 -11.70 -13.67 11.16
C TYR A 40 -13.11 -14.04 11.62
N ARG A 41 -13.33 -15.32 11.96
CA ARG A 41 -14.63 -15.80 12.42
C ARG A 41 -14.98 -15.21 13.79
N ASN A 42 -13.99 -15.09 14.67
CA ASN A 42 -14.19 -14.65 16.06
C ASN A 42 -14.24 -13.12 16.22
N HIS A 43 -13.44 -12.36 15.45
CA HIS A 43 -13.27 -10.92 15.67
C HIS A 43 -13.88 -10.05 14.56
N LEU A 44 -13.97 -10.54 13.32
CA LEU A 44 -14.53 -9.80 12.19
C LEU A 44 -15.93 -10.29 11.81
N HIS A 45 -16.44 -11.35 12.45
CA HIS A 45 -17.68 -12.04 12.09
C HIS A 45 -17.84 -12.21 10.57
N SER A 46 -16.73 -12.57 9.91
CA SER A 46 -16.60 -12.46 8.45
C SER A 46 -16.70 -13.80 7.73
N THR A 47 -17.28 -13.82 6.53
CA THR A 47 -17.35 -14.99 5.63
C THR A 47 -16.03 -15.26 4.88
N LEU A 48 -14.96 -14.53 5.22
CA LEU A 48 -13.66 -14.64 4.56
C LEU A 48 -13.04 -16.03 4.75
N GLY A 49 -12.90 -16.74 3.63
CA GLY A 49 -12.33 -18.08 3.61
C GLY A 49 -10.80 -18.12 3.65
N ARG A 50 -10.27 -19.34 3.66
CA ARG A 50 -8.84 -19.69 3.69
C ARG A 50 -7.99 -18.97 2.63
N ASN A 51 -8.57 -18.68 1.47
CA ASN A 51 -7.89 -17.96 0.39
C ASN A 51 -7.61 -16.49 0.72
N ALA A 52 -8.55 -15.81 1.38
CA ALA A 52 -8.37 -14.43 1.81
C ALA A 52 -7.31 -14.34 2.91
N ALA A 53 -7.42 -15.18 3.94
CA ALA A 53 -6.43 -15.28 5.02
C ALA A 53 -5.02 -15.53 4.48
N ARG A 54 -4.87 -16.46 3.53
CA ARG A 54 -3.58 -16.75 2.89
C ARG A 54 -3.04 -15.55 2.11
N ARG A 55 -3.89 -14.85 1.35
CA ARG A 55 -3.50 -13.67 0.57
C ARG A 55 -3.06 -12.54 1.48
N ASP A 56 -3.77 -12.31 2.57
CA ASP A 56 -3.48 -11.23 3.52
C ASP A 56 -2.21 -11.52 4.32
N LEU A 57 -1.99 -12.76 4.78
CA LEU A 57 -0.73 -13.18 5.41
C LEU A 57 0.47 -12.99 4.47
N ARG A 58 0.34 -13.39 3.20
CA ARG A 58 1.40 -13.20 2.20
C ARG A 58 1.67 -11.72 1.95
N ASP A 59 0.63 -10.91 1.88
CA ASP A 59 0.76 -9.46 1.68
C ASP A 59 1.45 -8.80 2.88
N LEU A 60 1.06 -9.15 4.12
CA LEU A 60 1.72 -8.66 5.33
C LEU A 60 3.18 -9.10 5.43
N ALA A 61 3.50 -10.33 4.99
CA ALA A 61 4.88 -10.80 4.90
C ALA A 61 5.67 -10.05 3.83
N HIS A 62 5.07 -9.85 2.65
CA HIS A 62 5.68 -9.06 1.57
C HIS A 62 5.92 -7.60 1.97
N ARG A 63 5.02 -7.03 2.78
CA ARG A 63 5.18 -5.70 3.39
C ARG A 63 6.20 -5.67 4.52
N GLY A 64 6.78 -6.80 4.92
CA GLY A 64 7.80 -6.92 5.96
C GLY A 64 7.26 -6.94 7.39
N HIS A 65 5.95 -6.93 7.60
CA HIS A 65 5.36 -7.01 8.94
C HIS A 65 5.45 -8.42 9.53
N LEU A 66 5.47 -9.44 8.66
CA LEU A 66 5.57 -10.84 9.05
C LEU A 66 6.79 -11.50 8.40
N ILE A 67 7.38 -12.45 9.11
CA ILE A 67 8.42 -13.35 8.59
C ILE A 67 7.77 -14.72 8.41
N HIS A 68 7.94 -15.31 7.22
CA HIS A 68 7.49 -16.67 6.99
C HIS A 68 8.43 -17.65 7.70
N THR A 69 7.85 -18.69 8.29
CA THR A 69 8.56 -19.82 8.88
C THR A 69 7.82 -21.10 8.53
N THR A 70 8.42 -22.25 8.83
CA THR A 70 7.78 -23.55 8.70
C THR A 70 7.60 -24.15 10.09
N VAL A 71 6.40 -24.61 10.41
CA VAL A 71 6.05 -25.31 11.65
C VAL A 71 5.30 -26.57 11.25
N ASP A 72 5.78 -27.74 11.69
CA ASP A 72 5.19 -29.06 11.37
C ASP A 72 4.98 -29.28 9.87
N GLY A 73 5.95 -28.88 9.05
CA GLY A 73 5.88 -28.98 7.58
C GLY A 73 4.89 -28.00 6.92
N ARG A 74 4.24 -27.12 7.70
CA ARG A 74 3.27 -26.13 7.21
C ARG A 74 3.87 -24.73 7.26
N ARG A 75 3.52 -23.91 6.28
CA ARG A 75 3.90 -22.49 6.27
C ARG A 75 3.14 -21.74 7.36
N ALA A 76 3.88 -21.09 8.25
CA ALA A 76 3.39 -20.21 9.29
C ALA A 76 4.06 -18.83 9.19
N TYR A 77 3.58 -17.87 9.95
CA TYR A 77 4.03 -16.49 9.92
C TYR A 77 4.19 -15.97 11.33
N ARG A 78 5.34 -15.39 11.64
CA ARG A 78 5.59 -14.71 12.92
C ARG A 78 5.71 -13.21 12.70
N LEU A 79 5.39 -12.42 13.72
CA LEU A 79 5.69 -10.99 13.68
C LEU A 79 7.18 -10.76 13.43
N ASN A 80 7.48 -9.84 12.53
CA ASN A 80 8.84 -9.36 12.37
C ASN A 80 9.20 -8.52 13.62
N PRO A 81 10.24 -8.88 14.40
CA PRO A 81 10.65 -8.12 15.58
C PRO A 81 11.18 -6.72 15.24
N LYS A 82 11.62 -6.51 14.00
CA LYS A 82 11.96 -5.20 13.44
C LYS A 82 11.01 -4.93 12.28
N PRO A 83 9.72 -4.64 12.56
CA PRO A 83 8.79 -4.33 11.49
C PRO A 83 9.34 -3.11 10.74
N PRO A 84 9.19 -3.05 9.40
CA PRO A 84 9.57 -1.86 8.67
C PRO A 84 8.82 -0.69 9.29
N ASN A 85 9.54 0.39 9.58
CA ASN A 85 9.00 1.61 10.15
C ASN A 85 8.19 2.33 9.06
N ARG A 86 7.10 1.72 8.63
CA ARG A 86 6.12 2.33 7.73
C ARG A 86 5.12 3.07 8.59
N HIS A 87 5.56 4.20 9.13
CA HIS A 87 4.66 5.33 9.24
C HIS A 87 4.02 5.56 7.86
N PRO A 88 2.83 6.18 7.75
CA PRO A 88 2.40 6.74 6.48
C PRO A 88 3.59 7.52 5.94
N VAL A 89 4.24 6.97 4.92
CA VAL A 89 5.45 7.55 4.33
C VAL A 89 5.11 9.00 4.15
N SER A 90 5.90 9.86 4.77
CA SER A 90 5.49 11.25 4.91
C SER A 90 5.11 11.78 3.52
N SER A 91 4.17 12.71 3.47
CA SER A 91 3.84 13.43 2.23
C SER A 91 5.10 13.80 1.43
N GLN A 92 6.18 14.12 2.14
CA GLN A 92 7.49 14.47 1.60
C GLN A 92 8.30 13.27 1.06
N GLU A 93 8.33 12.13 1.75
CA GLU A 93 9.02 10.93 1.26
C GLU A 93 8.33 10.32 0.03
N SER A 94 7.00 10.30 0.02
CA SER A 94 6.23 9.83 -1.14
C SER A 94 6.42 10.76 -2.35
N LEU A 95 6.50 12.07 -2.11
CA LEU A 95 6.87 13.06 -3.13
C LEU A 95 8.32 12.88 -3.60
N ARG A 96 9.28 12.61 -2.69
CA ARG A 96 10.67 12.33 -3.04
C ARG A 96 10.79 11.09 -3.93
N ALA A 97 10.08 10.01 -3.61
CA ALA A 97 10.06 8.80 -4.44
C ALA A 97 9.47 9.08 -5.83
N LEU A 98 8.42 9.89 -5.92
CA LEU A 98 7.84 10.30 -7.20
C LEU A 98 8.82 11.17 -8.01
N ARG A 99 9.50 12.13 -7.39
CA ARG A 99 10.54 12.95 -8.04
C ARG A 99 11.69 12.09 -8.57
N GLN A 100 12.17 11.15 -7.76
CA GLN A 100 13.22 10.23 -8.19
C GLN A 100 12.79 9.44 -9.42
N ALA A 101 11.56 8.91 -9.41
CA ALA A 101 11.04 8.14 -10.54
C ALA A 101 10.91 9.00 -11.82
N ILE A 102 10.47 10.25 -11.70
CA ILE A 102 10.41 11.21 -12.81
C ILE A 102 11.79 11.51 -13.39
N ALA A 103 12.81 11.66 -12.53
CA ALA A 103 14.17 11.90 -12.97
C ALA A 103 14.80 10.67 -13.66
N THR A 104 14.46 9.46 -13.22
CA THR A 104 15.05 8.22 -13.76
C THR A 104 14.28 7.63 -14.93
N GLU A 105 12.96 7.84 -15.00
CA GLU A 105 12.10 7.26 -16.02
C GLU A 105 11.55 8.36 -16.92
N ALA A 106 11.95 8.35 -18.19
CA ALA A 106 11.44 9.27 -19.19
C ALA A 106 9.93 9.04 -19.51
N GLY A 107 9.39 9.98 -20.27
CA GLY A 107 8.06 9.89 -20.87
C GLY A 107 6.93 10.50 -20.03
N GLU A 108 5.71 10.11 -20.37
CA GLU A 108 4.49 10.74 -19.86
C GLU A 108 4.14 10.29 -18.44
N TRP A 109 3.77 11.26 -17.61
CA TRP A 109 3.35 11.06 -16.23
C TRP A 109 1.86 11.35 -16.08
N THR A 110 1.06 10.28 -16.10
CA THR A 110 -0.37 10.35 -15.78
C THR A 110 -0.61 10.10 -14.28
N PRO A 111 -1.76 10.52 -13.71
CA PRO A 111 -2.13 10.16 -12.34
C PRO A 111 -2.14 8.63 -12.11
N GLY A 112 -2.41 7.84 -13.15
CA GLY A 112 -2.35 6.38 -13.08
C GLY A 112 -0.94 5.86 -12.85
N ARG A 113 0.04 6.38 -13.60
CA ARG A 113 1.46 6.04 -13.46
C ARG A 113 2.03 6.49 -12.12
N ALA A 114 1.78 7.74 -11.73
CA ALA A 114 2.20 8.28 -10.44
C ALA A 114 1.63 7.47 -9.27
N ARG A 115 0.36 7.05 -9.34
CA ARG A 115 -0.27 6.20 -8.32
C ARG A 115 0.49 4.88 -8.12
N VAL A 116 1.00 4.25 -9.19
CA VAL A 116 1.77 3.01 -9.08
C VAL A 116 3.08 3.23 -8.33
N VAL A 117 3.81 4.31 -8.65
CA VAL A 117 5.05 4.69 -7.95
C VAL A 117 4.76 4.99 -6.47
N LEU A 118 3.75 5.81 -6.19
CA LEU A 118 3.37 6.17 -4.83
C LEU A 118 2.96 4.93 -4.03
N ARG A 119 2.15 4.03 -4.60
CA ARG A 119 1.77 2.76 -3.95
C ARG A 119 2.97 1.88 -3.63
N ARG A 120 3.99 1.84 -4.50
CA ARG A 120 5.23 1.10 -4.25
C ARG A 120 6.03 1.73 -3.12
N ALA A 121 6.15 3.06 -3.12
CA ALA A 121 6.88 3.82 -2.11
C ALA A 121 6.21 3.73 -0.73
N THR A 122 4.89 3.91 -0.64
CA THR A 122 4.16 3.91 0.63
C THR A 122 3.77 2.52 1.11
N GLY A 123 3.64 1.55 0.18
CA GLY A 123 3.12 0.22 0.48
C GLY A 123 1.62 0.18 0.81
N THR A 124 0.90 1.29 0.61
CA THR A 124 -0.52 1.46 0.92
C THR A 124 -1.31 1.86 -0.33
N HIS A 125 -2.64 1.67 -0.30
CA HIS A 125 -3.49 2.14 -1.38
C HIS A 125 -3.41 3.67 -1.50
N ILE A 126 -3.26 4.17 -2.73
CA ILE A 126 -3.19 5.61 -3.04
C ILE A 126 -4.35 5.95 -3.95
N TYR A 127 -5.18 6.92 -3.54
CA TYR A 127 -6.25 7.43 -4.38
C TYR A 127 -5.70 8.17 -5.61
N ARG A 128 -6.46 8.15 -6.71
CA ARG A 128 -6.08 8.85 -7.94
C ARG A 128 -6.00 10.37 -7.75
N SER A 129 -6.86 10.93 -6.88
CA SER A 129 -6.80 12.35 -6.48
C SER A 129 -5.47 12.69 -5.82
N VAL A 130 -5.01 11.89 -4.85
CA VAL A 130 -3.70 12.10 -4.21
C VAL A 130 -2.55 12.05 -5.23
N ALA A 131 -2.58 11.10 -6.17
CA ALA A 131 -1.57 11.04 -7.22
C ALA A 131 -1.61 12.27 -8.14
N ARG A 132 -2.80 12.78 -8.45
CA ARG A 132 -2.99 14.01 -9.22
C ARG A 132 -2.45 15.22 -8.46
N ASP A 133 -2.85 15.44 -7.20
CA ASP A 133 -2.39 16.56 -6.38
C ASP A 133 -0.87 16.63 -6.28
N ARG A 134 -0.20 15.46 -6.23
CA ARG A 134 1.27 15.37 -6.20
C ARG A 134 1.89 15.79 -7.53
N LEU A 135 1.32 15.38 -8.65
CA LEU A 135 1.77 15.83 -9.98
C LEU A 135 1.51 17.34 -10.17
N GLU A 136 0.36 17.85 -9.75
CA GLU A 136 0.03 19.28 -9.77
C GLU A 136 0.98 20.09 -8.90
N ARG A 137 1.39 19.55 -7.75
CA ARG A 137 2.43 20.16 -6.92
C ARG A 137 3.76 20.24 -7.65
N LEU A 138 4.20 19.15 -8.30
CA LEU A 138 5.45 19.14 -9.05
C LEU A 138 5.41 20.07 -10.28
N HIS A 139 4.24 20.21 -10.90
CA HIS A 139 4.01 21.18 -11.97
C HIS A 139 4.13 22.62 -11.47
N ARG A 140 3.50 22.95 -10.33
CA ARG A 140 3.65 24.27 -9.69
C ARG A 140 5.09 24.57 -9.26
N GLU A 141 5.87 23.54 -8.94
CA GLU A 141 7.29 23.64 -8.63
C GLU A 141 8.19 23.73 -9.89
N GLY A 142 7.61 23.74 -11.10
CA GLY A 142 8.34 23.90 -12.37
C GLY A 142 9.03 22.63 -12.88
N LEU A 143 8.92 21.51 -12.17
CA LEU A 143 9.58 20.24 -12.52
C LEU A 143 8.86 19.47 -13.63
N LEU A 144 7.58 19.76 -13.83
CA LEU A 144 6.74 19.14 -14.84
C LEU A 144 5.97 20.20 -15.61
N GLU A 145 5.77 19.96 -16.90
CA GLU A 145 4.82 20.69 -17.74
C GLU A 145 3.55 19.88 -17.93
N LEU A 146 2.39 20.52 -17.75
CA LEU A 146 1.11 19.93 -18.10
C LEU A 146 0.93 19.99 -19.62
N ARG A 147 0.80 18.83 -20.26
CA ARG A 147 0.53 18.68 -21.69
C ARG A 147 -0.84 18.05 -21.91
N SER A 148 -1.53 18.53 -22.95
CA SER A 148 -2.83 18.03 -23.36
C SER A 148 -2.83 17.83 -24.86
N GLU A 149 -2.77 16.58 -25.31
CA GLU A 149 -2.84 16.25 -26.74
C GLU A 149 -4.29 16.12 -27.24
N ARG A 150 -5.23 15.81 -26.34
CA ARG A 150 -6.66 15.65 -26.66
C ARG A 150 -7.53 16.12 -25.49
N PRO A 151 -8.76 16.60 -25.76
CA PRO A 151 -9.72 16.90 -24.70
C PRO A 151 -9.88 15.70 -23.76
N GLY A 152 -9.59 15.89 -22.47
CA GLY A 152 -9.69 14.85 -21.45
C GLY A 152 -8.47 13.94 -21.27
N HIS A 153 -7.42 14.07 -22.08
CA HIS A 153 -6.14 13.36 -21.91
C HIS A 153 -5.01 14.32 -21.58
N CYS A 154 -4.90 14.66 -20.29
CA CYS A 154 -3.80 15.46 -19.77
C CYS A 154 -2.74 14.55 -19.14
N TYR A 155 -1.48 14.80 -19.48
CA TYR A 155 -0.31 14.16 -18.88
C TYR A 155 0.72 15.21 -18.50
N TYR A 156 1.61 14.83 -17.58
CA TYR A 156 2.72 15.68 -17.17
C TYR A 156 4.00 15.18 -17.86
N ALA A 157 4.85 16.08 -18.33
CA ALA A 157 6.15 15.74 -18.91
C ALA A 157 7.26 16.48 -18.14
N PRO A 158 8.45 15.90 -17.95
CA PRO A 158 9.57 16.62 -17.37
C PRO A 158 9.90 17.89 -18.17
N THR A 159 10.10 19.01 -17.49
CA THR A 159 10.60 20.23 -18.12
C THR A 159 12.04 20.00 -18.60
N MET A 160 12.43 20.50 -19.78
CA MET A 160 13.78 20.27 -20.33
C MET A 160 14.91 20.87 -19.45
N GLU A 161 14.59 21.79 -18.54
CA GLU A 161 15.55 22.31 -17.55
C GLU A 161 15.84 21.34 -16.39
N GLY A 162 15.00 20.31 -16.18
CA GLY A 162 15.17 19.32 -15.09
C GLY A 162 15.96 18.06 -15.46
N THR A 163 16.50 17.99 -16.67
CA THR A 163 17.32 16.85 -17.14
C THR A 163 18.83 17.11 -17.11
N ALA A 164 19.26 18.27 -16.62
CA ALA A 164 20.66 18.65 -16.51
C ALA A 164 21.02 19.09 -15.08
N ALA A 165 21.42 18.13 -14.24
CA ALA A 165 22.43 18.22 -13.18
C ALA A 165 22.40 16.97 -12.28
#